data_AF-A0A832CGT5-F1
#
_entry.id   AF-A0A832CGT5-F1
#
_cell.length_a   1.000
_cell.length_b   1.000
_cell.length_c   1.000
_cell.angle_alpha   90.00
_cell.angle_beta   90.00
_cell.angle_gamma   90.00
#
_symmetry.space_group_name_H-M   'P 1'
#
loop_
_entity.id
_entity.type
_entity.pdbx_description
1 polymer ?
#
loop_
_entity_poly.entity_id
_entity_poly.type
_entity_poly.pdbx_seq_one_letter_code
_entity_poly.pdbx_strand_id
1 'polypeptide(L)'
;MARSRYYATFNVVELQDTFYNPPDPEKLERLRREAPEGFAFAMKAWQAVTHPLDSPTWKKAKVRPDSSFSDKYGFLRPTKEVFEAWELVVRGARALGARVVVVQTPPSFGYSEENYRNAAEFFSAAEQKDFVIGWE
;
A
#
# COMPACT_ATOMS: atom_id res chain seq x y z
N MET A 1 -18.38 -13.23 4.55
CA MET A 1 -17.93 -14.48 5.22
C MET A 1 -17.20 -14.07 6.51
N ALA A 2 -17.38 -14.79 7.63
CA ALA A 2 -16.58 -14.54 8.83
C ALA A 2 -15.10 -14.91 8.58
N ARG A 3 -14.15 -14.18 9.19
CA ARG A 3 -12.71 -14.40 8.95
C ARG A 3 -12.27 -15.83 9.24
N SER A 4 -12.77 -16.43 10.32
CA SER A 4 -12.48 -17.83 10.67
C SER A 4 -12.87 -18.81 9.56
N ARG A 5 -14.02 -18.61 8.90
CA ARG A 5 -14.44 -19.42 7.75
C ARG A 5 -13.58 -19.17 6.52
N TYR A 6 -13.14 -17.93 6.32
CA TYR A 6 -12.26 -17.58 5.20
C TYR A 6 -10.90 -18.28 5.34
N TYR A 7 -10.28 -18.19 6.52
CA TYR A 7 -9.01 -18.85 6.83
C TYR A 7 -9.07 -20.38 6.72
N ALA A 8 -10.24 -20.98 6.93
CA ALA A 8 -10.44 -22.42 6.74
C ALA A 8 -10.65 -22.82 5.25
N THR A 9 -10.95 -21.87 4.37
CA THR A 9 -11.30 -22.13 2.96
C THR A 9 -10.15 -21.76 2.02
N PHE A 10 -9.44 -20.67 2.31
CA PHE A 10 -8.38 -20.13 1.48
C PHE A 10 -7.08 -20.05 2.28
N ASN A 11 -5.95 -20.02 1.56
CA ASN A 11 -4.61 -19.93 2.17
C ASN A 11 -4.00 -18.52 2.07
N VAL A 12 -4.67 -17.60 1.37
CA VAL A 12 -4.18 -16.25 1.13
C VAL A 12 -5.34 -15.26 1.05
N VAL A 13 -5.08 -14.02 1.44
CA VAL A 13 -5.96 -12.87 1.19
C VAL A 13 -5.15 -11.64 0.85
N GLU A 14 -5.67 -10.79 -0.04
CA GLU A 14 -5.17 -9.43 -0.22
C GLU A 14 -6.05 -8.44 0.55
N LEU A 15 -5.42 -7.57 1.34
CA LEU A 15 -6.10 -6.50 2.05
C LEU A 15 -6.24 -5.26 1.17
N GLN A 16 -7.48 -4.92 0.85
CA GLN A 16 -7.83 -3.71 0.10
C GLN A 16 -7.94 -2.46 0.99
N ASP A 17 -8.27 -2.59 2.28
CA ASP A 17 -8.54 -1.43 3.16
C ASP A 17 -7.30 -0.52 3.33
N THR A 18 -6.11 -1.13 3.32
CA THR A 18 -4.80 -0.44 3.41
C THR A 18 -4.49 0.41 2.19
N PHE A 19 -5.19 0.19 1.07
CA PHE A 19 -5.12 1.11 -0.07
C PHE A 19 -5.75 2.46 0.28
N TYR A 20 -6.89 2.46 0.97
CA TYR A 20 -7.66 3.68 1.21
C TYR A 20 -7.11 4.50 2.37
N ASN A 21 -6.63 3.82 3.42
CA ASN A 21 -6.22 4.44 4.67
C ASN A 21 -4.77 4.06 5.01
N PRO A 22 -4.03 4.93 5.72
CA PRO A 22 -2.71 4.56 6.25
C PRO A 22 -2.79 3.22 7.01
N PRO A 23 -1.86 2.29 6.75
CA PRO A 23 -1.80 1.04 7.48
C PRO A 23 -1.64 1.29 8.98
N ASP A 24 -2.45 0.59 9.77
CA ASP A 24 -2.43 0.62 11.23
C ASP A 24 -1.72 -0.65 11.72
N PRO A 25 -0.45 -0.55 12.18
CA PRO A 25 0.33 -1.72 12.57
C PRO A 25 -0.32 -2.55 13.67
N GLU A 26 -0.98 -1.93 14.65
CA GLU A 26 -1.62 -2.66 15.76
C GLU A 26 -2.80 -3.50 15.27
N LYS A 27 -3.61 -2.95 14.36
CA LYS A 27 -4.71 -3.71 13.73
C LYS A 27 -4.21 -4.84 12.86
N LEU A 28 -3.15 -4.60 12.09
CA LEU A 28 -2.55 -5.59 11.20
C LEU A 28 -1.87 -6.72 11.97
N GLU A 29 -1.22 -6.41 13.09
CA GLU A 29 -0.64 -7.41 13.98
C GLU A 29 -1.73 -8.29 14.61
N ARG A 30 -2.84 -7.69 15.08
CA ARG A 30 -4.01 -8.45 15.54
C ARG A 30 -4.54 -9.38 14.45
N LEU A 31 -4.66 -8.89 13.22
CA LEU A 31 -5.12 -9.69 12.09
C LEU A 31 -4.20 -10.88 11.81
N ARG A 32 -2.87 -10.67 11.87
CA ARG A 32 -1.87 -11.74 11.74
C ARG A 32 -2.02 -12.79 12.83
N ARG A 33 -2.25 -12.39 14.09
CA ARG A 33 -2.44 -13.31 15.24
C ARG A 33 -3.72 -14.14 15.13
N GLU A 34 -4.75 -13.63 14.48
CA GLU A 34 -6.00 -14.38 14.24
C GLU A 34 -5.88 -15.44 13.14
N ALA A 35 -4.92 -15.28 12.22
CA ALA A 35 -4.74 -16.18 11.09
C ALA A 35 -3.96 -17.44 11.49
N PRO A 36 -4.28 -18.61 10.89
CA PRO A 36 -3.52 -19.82 11.14
C PRO A 36 -2.08 -19.69 10.64
N GLU A 37 -1.21 -20.55 11.18
CA GLU A 37 0.17 -20.64 10.72
C GLU A 37 0.22 -20.94 9.21
N GLY A 38 1.19 -20.35 8.51
CA GLY A 38 1.34 -20.51 7.06
C GLY A 38 0.40 -19.69 6.19
N PHE A 39 -0.71 -19.14 6.72
CA PHE A 39 -1.62 -18.29 5.96
C PHE A 39 -0.89 -17.05 5.42
N ALA A 40 -1.03 -16.76 4.13
CA ALA A 40 -0.35 -15.68 3.46
C ALA A 40 -1.21 -14.42 3.42
N PHE A 41 -0.58 -13.27 3.66
CA PHE A 41 -1.21 -11.98 3.43
C PHE A 41 -0.52 -11.27 2.28
N ALA A 42 -1.32 -10.69 1.40
CA ALA A 42 -0.91 -9.56 0.57
C ALA A 42 -1.64 -8.31 1.07
N MET A 43 -1.09 -7.13 0.79
CA MET A 43 -1.79 -5.89 1.06
C MET A 43 -1.51 -4.87 -0.03
N LYS A 44 -2.49 -4.02 -0.30
CA LYS A 44 -2.24 -2.85 -1.16
C LYS A 44 -1.49 -1.78 -0.38
N ALA A 45 -0.51 -1.17 -1.05
CA ALA A 45 0.14 0.04 -0.58
C ALA A 45 -0.89 1.17 -0.46
N TRP A 46 -0.67 2.06 0.50
CA TRP A 46 -1.54 3.20 0.70
C TRP A 46 -1.53 4.10 -0.53
N GLN A 47 -2.71 4.50 -0.99
CA GLN A 47 -2.88 5.27 -2.23
C GLN A 47 -2.14 6.61 -2.22
N ALA A 48 -1.72 7.13 -1.06
CA ALA A 48 -0.83 8.30 -0.98
C ALA A 48 0.47 8.14 -1.77
N VAL A 49 0.95 6.91 -1.94
CA VAL A 49 2.16 6.58 -2.71
C VAL A 49 1.92 6.73 -4.22
N THR A 50 0.73 6.38 -4.72
CA THR A 50 0.48 6.22 -6.16
C THR A 50 -0.59 7.14 -6.74
N HIS A 51 -1.54 7.60 -5.95
CA HIS A 51 -2.69 8.37 -6.41
C HIS A 51 -2.59 9.83 -5.95
N PRO A 52 -2.68 10.81 -6.89
CA PRO A 52 -2.77 12.22 -6.52
C PRO A 52 -4.03 12.50 -5.69
N LEU A 53 -4.02 13.57 -4.89
CA LEU A 53 -5.11 13.87 -3.93
C LEU A 53 -6.46 14.21 -4.58
N ASP A 54 -6.46 14.54 -5.87
CA ASP A 54 -7.66 14.76 -6.69
C ASP A 54 -8.28 13.46 -7.23
N SER A 55 -7.62 12.31 -7.05
CA SER A 55 -8.15 11.00 -7.45
C SER A 55 -9.50 10.69 -6.77
N PRO A 56 -10.48 10.15 -7.50
CA PRO A 56 -11.80 9.82 -6.94
C PRO A 56 -11.74 8.76 -5.83
N THR A 57 -10.67 7.96 -5.76
CA THR A 57 -10.47 6.93 -4.74
C THR A 57 -10.36 7.51 -3.31
N TRP A 58 -9.90 8.76 -3.16
CA TRP A 58 -9.85 9.46 -1.88
C TRP A 58 -11.23 9.64 -1.24
N LYS A 59 -12.33 9.60 -2.02
CA LYS A 59 -13.71 9.62 -1.48
C LYS A 59 -13.97 8.52 -0.44
N LYS A 60 -13.26 7.39 -0.54
CA LYS A 60 -13.38 6.24 0.38
C LYS A 60 -12.41 6.31 1.57
N ALA A 61 -11.45 7.23 1.55
CA ALA A 61 -10.47 7.38 2.63
C ALA A 61 -11.08 8.10 3.82
N LYS A 62 -10.83 7.58 5.02
CA LYS A 62 -11.19 8.19 6.31
C LYS A 62 -10.16 9.23 6.74
N VAL A 63 -8.90 9.00 6.37
CA VAL A 63 -7.77 9.91 6.62
C VAL A 63 -7.25 10.39 5.27
N ARG A 64 -7.11 11.71 5.12
CA ARG A 64 -6.56 12.32 3.91
C ARG A 64 -5.41 13.25 4.28
N PRO A 65 -4.33 13.27 3.50
CA PRO A 65 -3.33 14.31 3.59
C PRO A 65 -3.97 15.69 3.36
N ASP A 66 -3.35 16.74 3.91
CA ASP A 66 -3.78 18.11 3.66
C ASP A 66 -3.63 18.44 2.17
N SER A 67 -4.70 19.00 1.60
CA SER A 67 -4.78 19.45 0.21
C SER A 67 -3.69 20.47 -0.19
N SER A 68 -3.12 21.20 0.76
CA SER A 68 -1.99 22.10 0.53
C SER A 68 -0.73 21.38 0.02
N PHE A 69 -0.65 20.06 0.18
CA PHE A 69 0.45 19.19 -0.31
C PHE A 69 0.04 18.36 -1.54
N SER A 70 -1.00 18.75 -2.26
CA SER A 70 -1.56 17.96 -3.38
C SER A 70 -0.55 17.62 -4.49
N ASP A 71 0.40 18.52 -4.75
CA ASP A 71 1.49 18.35 -5.71
C ASP A 71 2.58 17.38 -5.22
N LYS A 72 2.57 17.03 -3.93
CA LYS A 72 3.62 16.21 -3.30
C LYS A 72 3.27 14.73 -3.12
N TYR A 73 2.03 14.33 -3.34
CA TYR A 73 1.60 12.92 -3.21
C TYR A 73 1.33 12.27 -4.57
N GLY A 74 1.36 10.93 -4.58
CA GLY A 74 0.98 10.12 -5.74
C GLY A 74 2.04 10.02 -6.83
N PHE A 75 1.69 9.25 -7.88
CA PHE A 75 2.50 8.99 -9.07
C PHE A 75 3.94 8.53 -8.77
N LEU A 76 4.15 7.83 -7.65
CA LEU A 76 5.47 7.36 -7.24
C LEU A 76 6.52 8.48 -7.21
N ARG A 77 6.09 9.73 -7.01
CA ARG A 77 7.01 10.87 -7.03
C ARG A 77 8.05 10.68 -5.92
N PRO A 78 9.34 10.97 -6.17
CA PRO A 78 10.39 10.85 -5.16
C PRO A 78 10.37 12.05 -4.19
N THR A 79 9.19 12.35 -3.63
CA THR A 79 8.99 13.38 -2.63
C THR A 79 9.10 12.80 -1.24
N LYS A 80 9.42 13.66 -0.26
CA LYS A 80 9.45 13.27 1.15
C LYS A 80 8.11 12.65 1.58
N GLU A 81 6.99 13.24 1.16
CA GLU A 81 5.64 12.84 1.52
C GLU A 81 5.26 11.44 0.98
N VAL A 82 5.68 11.10 -0.24
CA VAL A 82 5.49 9.74 -0.80
C VAL A 82 6.34 8.72 -0.04
N PHE A 83 7.58 9.06 0.32
CA PHE A 83 8.43 8.15 1.10
C PHE A 83 7.93 7.97 2.54
N GLU A 84 7.44 9.02 3.20
CA GLU A 84 6.78 8.90 4.52
C GLU A 84 5.53 8.02 4.45
N ALA A 85 4.74 8.14 3.37
CA ALA A 85 3.63 7.23 3.12
C ALA A 85 4.09 5.78 2.89
N TRP A 86 5.18 5.59 2.16
CA TRP A 86 5.77 4.27 1.96
C TRP A 86 6.30 3.65 3.27
N GLU A 87 6.92 4.43 4.15
CA GLU A 87 7.37 3.95 5.47
C GLU A 87 6.22 3.43 6.33
N LEU A 88 5.04 4.06 6.24
CA LEU A 88 3.81 3.55 6.89
C LEU A 88 3.39 2.20 6.29
N VAL A 89 3.51 2.05 4.97
CA VAL A 89 3.26 0.77 4.28
C VAL A 89 4.23 -0.31 4.73
N VAL A 90 5.52 -0.01 4.80
CA VAL A 90 6.55 -0.95 5.26
C VAL A 90 6.27 -1.41 6.70
N ARG A 91 5.95 -0.47 7.61
CA ARG A 91 5.59 -0.80 9.00
C ARG A 91 4.34 -1.68 9.09
N GLY A 92 3.31 -1.36 8.30
CA GLY A 92 2.10 -2.17 8.24
C GLY A 92 2.35 -3.58 7.69
N ALA A 93 3.13 -3.69 6.60
CA ALA A 93 3.48 -4.95 5.98
C ALA A 93 4.28 -5.86 6.93
N ARG A 94 5.24 -5.30 7.67
CA ARG A 94 5.99 -6.01 8.72
C ARG A 94 5.07 -6.52 9.84
N ALA A 95 4.18 -5.66 10.35
CA ALA A 95 3.24 -6.05 11.40
C ALA A 95 2.25 -7.15 10.94
N LEU A 96 1.82 -7.10 9.68
CA LEU A 96 0.96 -8.12 9.08
C LEU A 96 1.71 -9.43 8.78
N GLY A 97 3.04 -9.38 8.63
CA GLY A 97 3.80 -10.44 7.98
C GLY A 97 3.36 -10.64 6.52
N ALA A 98 3.12 -9.54 5.80
CA ALA A 98 2.71 -9.58 4.40
C ALA A 98 3.83 -10.19 3.54
N ARG A 99 3.47 -11.08 2.61
CA ARG A 99 4.42 -11.64 1.64
C ARG A 99 4.57 -10.75 0.41
N VAL A 100 3.50 -10.05 0.04
CA VAL A 100 3.45 -9.16 -1.12
C VAL A 100 2.81 -7.84 -0.72
N VAL A 101 3.43 -6.73 -1.14
CA VAL A 101 2.81 -5.40 -1.12
C VAL A 101 2.54 -4.98 -2.56
N VAL A 102 1.27 -4.78 -2.88
CA VAL A 102 0.83 -4.37 -4.21
C VAL A 102 0.82 -2.85 -4.31
N VAL A 103 1.68 -2.30 -5.14
CA VAL A 103 1.75 -0.89 -5.49
C VAL A 103 0.92 -0.70 -6.75
N GLN A 104 -0.36 -0.36 -6.57
CA GLN A 104 -1.28 -0.11 -7.68
C GLN A 104 -1.22 1.36 -8.11
N THR A 105 -0.92 1.59 -9.39
CA THR A 105 -0.97 2.93 -10.01
C THR A 105 -2.34 3.23 -10.63
N PRO A 106 -2.77 4.51 -10.68
CA PRO A 106 -4.04 4.87 -11.32
C PRO A 106 -3.98 4.75 -12.85
N PRO A 107 -5.12 4.65 -13.56
CA PRO A 107 -5.15 4.66 -15.03
C PRO A 107 -4.53 5.92 -15.68
N SER A 108 -4.48 7.03 -14.94
CA SER A 108 -3.83 8.27 -15.38
C SER A 108 -2.29 8.21 -15.30
N PHE A 109 -1.71 7.22 -14.62
CA PHE A 109 -0.28 6.95 -14.62
C PHE A 109 0.12 6.24 -15.92
N GLY A 110 0.06 6.99 -17.02
CA GLY A 110 0.53 6.54 -18.33
C GLY A 110 2.04 6.68 -18.48
N TYR A 111 2.59 6.15 -19.58
CA TYR A 111 4.00 6.36 -19.91
C TYR A 111 4.29 7.84 -20.18
N SER A 112 5.31 8.36 -19.49
CA SER A 112 6.00 9.61 -19.78
C SER A 112 7.42 9.50 -19.22
N GLU A 113 8.35 10.32 -19.73
CA GLU A 113 9.72 10.37 -19.21
C GLU A 113 9.78 10.76 -17.72
N GLU A 114 8.80 11.53 -17.24
CA GLU A 114 8.67 11.87 -15.83
C GLU A 114 8.20 10.67 -15.00
N ASN A 115 7.10 10.02 -15.41
CA ASN A 115 6.55 8.87 -14.68
C ASN A 115 7.53 7.69 -14.66
N TYR A 116 8.27 7.46 -15.75
CA TYR A 116 9.32 6.46 -15.79
C TYR A 116 10.44 6.76 -14.77
N ARG A 117 10.95 8.00 -14.75
CA ARG A 117 11.98 8.41 -13.78
C ARG A 117 11.48 8.30 -12.33
N ASN A 118 10.27 8.77 -12.06
CA ASN A 118 9.64 8.65 -10.75
C ASN A 118 9.55 7.19 -10.29
N ALA A 119 9.05 6.29 -11.15
CA ALA A 119 8.95 4.87 -10.82
C ALA A 119 10.33 4.24 -10.58
N ALA A 120 11.30 4.50 -11.46
CA ALA A 120 12.66 3.95 -11.33
C ALA A 120 13.32 4.40 -10.02
N GLU A 121 13.24 5.69 -9.70
CA GLU A 121 13.80 6.25 -8.47
C GLU A 121 13.08 5.73 -7.23
N PHE A 122 11.74 5.75 -7.23
CA PHE A 122 10.94 5.24 -6.13
C PHE A 122 11.24 3.77 -5.85
N PHE A 123 11.17 2.89 -6.84
CA PHE A 123 11.38 1.45 -6.60
C PHE A 123 12.83 1.12 -6.25
N SER A 124 13.81 1.89 -6.73
CA SER A 124 15.20 1.75 -6.29
C SER A 124 15.37 2.11 -4.81
N ALA A 125 14.66 3.11 -4.31
CA ALA A 125 14.72 3.52 -2.90
C ALA A 125 13.77 2.69 -2.00
N ALA A 126 12.69 2.16 -2.56
CA ALA A 126 11.67 1.42 -1.86
C ALA A 126 12.04 -0.05 -1.63
N GLU A 127 13.16 -0.55 -2.16
CA GLU A 127 13.61 -1.95 -2.05
C GLU A 127 13.49 -2.49 -0.61
N GLN A 128 12.85 -3.66 -0.46
CA GLN A 128 12.65 -4.31 0.84
C GLN A 128 13.09 -5.77 0.82
N LYS A 129 13.53 -6.25 1.99
CA LYS A 129 13.91 -7.65 2.21
C LYS A 129 12.80 -8.49 2.83
N ASP A 130 11.83 -7.84 3.48
CA ASP A 130 10.80 -8.51 4.28
C ASP A 130 9.61 -9.00 3.45
N PHE A 131 9.40 -8.42 2.27
CA PHE A 131 8.29 -8.74 1.37
C PHE A 131 8.64 -8.44 -0.09
N VAL A 132 7.88 -9.02 -1.01
CA VAL A 132 7.98 -8.75 -2.44
C VAL A 132 7.09 -7.56 -2.81
N ILE A 133 7.60 -6.67 -3.66
CA ILE A 133 6.80 -5.58 -4.24
C ILE A 133 6.19 -6.09 -5.55
N GLY A 134 4.85 -6.04 -5.65
CA GLY A 134 4.13 -6.25 -6.91
C GLY A 134 3.63 -4.91 -7.44
N TRP A 135 3.94 -4.57 -8.69
CA TRP A 135 3.44 -3.34 -9.32
C TRP A 135 2.34 -3.68 -10.32
N GLU A 136 1.17 -3.05 -10.19
CA GLU A 136 0.05 -3.10 -11.13
C GLU A 136 -0.43 -1.72 -11.62
#